data_AF-A0A960N7P8-F1
#
_entry.id   AF-A0A960N7P8-F1
#
_cell.length_a   1.000
_cell.length_b   1.000
_cell.length_c   1.000
_cell.angle_alpha   90.00
_cell.angle_beta   90.00
_cell.angle_gamma   90.00
#
_symmetry.space_group_name_H-M   'P 1'
#
loop_
_entity.id
_entity.type
_entity.pdbx_description
1 polymer ?
#
loop_
_entity_poly.entity_id
_entity_poly.type
_entity_poly.pdbx_seq_one_letter_code
_entity_poly.pdbx_strand_id
1 'polypeptide(L)'
;MMVKQSKWPMIGAEWNPLARGESDRLAGWLQEASPRRAARCFLTIAVGVGLYGATIGIWHGPRMAAYVALKLPLVVFLTLLVNGFVNGLLAQILGSGLGFRQTGGALLMAFAVFALITGSLSPLTWFLSWNVPGPDSPEAGAIHRRLLVIHTVLIAFAGVVSVRKLHGIVTAFSGSRAAARRTLIAWLAGNLFAGAQIGFLLRPIFGTPKVG
;
A
#
# COMPACT_ATOMS: atom_id res chain seq x y z
N MET A 1 -12.88 16.29 -34.27
CA MET A 1 -12.24 14.95 -34.25
C MET A 1 -12.64 14.25 -32.96
N MET A 2 -13.68 13.40 -33.02
CA MET A 2 -14.23 12.69 -31.86
C MET A 2 -13.29 11.55 -31.43
N VAL A 3 -12.73 11.64 -30.22
CA VAL A 3 -11.98 10.54 -29.61
C VAL A 3 -12.97 9.42 -29.29
N LYS A 4 -12.84 8.30 -30.00
CA LYS A 4 -13.60 7.08 -29.81
C LYS A 4 -13.37 6.57 -28.38
N GLN A 5 -14.37 6.70 -27.51
CA GLN A 5 -14.33 6.13 -26.17
C GLN A 5 -14.15 4.61 -26.27
N SER A 6 -13.03 4.14 -25.73
CA SER A 6 -12.63 2.75 -25.65
C SER A 6 -13.62 1.95 -24.78
N LYS A 7 -14.27 0.96 -25.39
CA LYS A 7 -15.27 0.06 -24.78
C LYS A 7 -14.64 -1.03 -23.89
N TRP A 8 -13.79 -0.65 -22.95
CA TRP A 8 -13.36 -1.55 -21.85
C TRP A 8 -13.97 -1.05 -20.53
N PRO A 9 -15.24 -1.39 -20.24
CA PRO A 9 -15.89 -0.89 -19.05
C PRO A 9 -15.42 -1.69 -17.82
N MET A 10 -15.40 -1.03 -16.67
CA MET A 10 -15.51 -1.56 -15.31
C MET A 10 -14.27 -1.59 -14.41
N ILE A 11 -13.04 -1.76 -14.90
CA ILE A 11 -11.84 -1.76 -14.01
C ILE A 11 -10.95 -0.53 -14.26
N GLY A 12 -10.57 -0.25 -15.50
CA GLY A 12 -9.63 0.85 -15.79
C GLY A 12 -10.16 2.25 -15.47
N ALA A 13 -11.45 2.52 -15.71
CA ALA A 13 -12.02 3.87 -15.63
C ALA A 13 -12.05 4.45 -14.21
N GLU A 14 -12.22 3.60 -13.19
CA GLU A 14 -12.28 4.04 -11.79
C GLU A 14 -10.90 4.12 -11.13
N TRP A 15 -9.95 3.26 -11.51
CA TRP A 15 -8.62 3.31 -10.90
C TRP A 15 -7.69 4.31 -11.59
N ASN A 16 -8.00 4.76 -12.81
CA ASN A 16 -7.19 5.75 -13.53
C ASN A 16 -7.00 7.06 -12.75
N PRO A 17 -8.06 7.67 -12.15
CA PRO A 17 -7.89 8.86 -11.31
C PRO A 17 -6.98 8.64 -10.10
N LEU A 18 -7.07 7.48 -9.44
CA LEU A 18 -6.18 7.10 -8.32
C LEU A 18 -4.74 6.90 -8.77
N ALA A 19 -4.54 6.17 -9.87
CA ALA A 19 -3.22 5.90 -10.44
C ALA A 19 -2.56 7.19 -10.98
N ARG A 20 -3.35 8.12 -11.54
CA ARG A 20 -2.87 9.42 -12.04
C ARG A 20 -2.73 10.48 -10.96
N GLY A 21 -3.39 10.31 -9.81
CA GLY A 21 -3.42 11.31 -8.74
C GLY A 21 -4.24 12.55 -9.11
N GLU A 22 -5.36 12.35 -9.82
CA GLU A 22 -6.26 13.45 -10.24
C GLU A 22 -6.97 14.06 -9.03
N SER A 23 -6.39 15.11 -8.45
CA SER A 23 -6.82 15.72 -7.18
C SER A 23 -8.28 16.10 -7.14
N ASP A 24 -8.82 16.64 -8.23
CA ASP A 24 -10.16 17.23 -8.25
C ASP A 24 -11.24 16.15 -8.21
N ARG A 25 -11.02 15.04 -8.92
CA ARG A 25 -11.92 13.86 -8.87
C ARG A 25 -11.83 13.14 -7.52
N LEU A 26 -10.62 13.01 -6.99
CA LEU A 26 -10.39 12.33 -5.71
C LEU A 26 -10.88 13.16 -4.52
N ALA A 27 -10.88 14.49 -4.62
CA ALA A 27 -11.51 15.38 -3.64
C ALA A 27 -13.03 15.17 -3.58
N GLY A 28 -13.70 15.05 -4.72
CA GLY A 28 -15.12 14.69 -4.79
C GLY A 28 -15.42 13.34 -4.12
N TRP A 29 -14.52 12.37 -4.28
CA TRP A 29 -14.66 11.07 -3.63
C TRP A 29 -14.56 11.12 -2.10
N LEU A 30 -13.82 12.07 -1.53
CA LEU A 30 -13.75 12.26 -0.09
C LEU A 30 -14.99 12.92 0.50
N GLN A 31 -15.70 13.72 -0.29
CA GLN A 31 -16.94 14.37 0.13
C GLN A 31 -18.11 13.38 0.10
N GLU A 32 -18.15 12.51 -0.91
CA GLU A 32 -19.17 11.48 -1.08
C GLU A 32 -18.77 10.13 -0.44
N ALA A 33 -19.28 9.86 0.76
CA ALA A 33 -19.12 8.54 1.37
C ALA A 33 -19.82 7.46 0.53
N SER A 34 -19.05 6.58 -0.11
CA SER A 34 -19.58 5.47 -0.92
C SER A 34 -19.06 4.12 -0.40
N PRO A 35 -19.93 3.27 0.17
CA PRO A 35 -19.51 1.96 0.67
C PRO A 35 -19.00 1.05 -0.45
N ARG A 36 -19.55 1.18 -1.68
CA ARG A 36 -19.09 0.43 -2.85
C ARG A 36 -17.64 0.78 -3.22
N ARG A 37 -17.27 2.06 -3.19
CA ARG A 37 -15.89 2.52 -3.46
C ARG A 37 -14.93 2.05 -2.35
N ALA A 38 -15.36 2.14 -1.10
CA ALA A 38 -14.57 1.63 0.02
C ALA A 38 -14.32 0.11 -0.11
N ALA A 39 -15.37 -0.68 -0.37
CA ALA A 39 -15.27 -2.13 -0.58
C ALA A 39 -14.31 -2.49 -1.73
N ARG A 40 -14.33 -1.72 -2.82
CA ARG A 40 -13.38 -1.88 -3.92
C ARG A 40 -11.94 -1.58 -3.48
N CYS A 41 -11.70 -0.54 -2.67
CA CYS A 41 -10.36 -0.28 -2.13
C CYS A 41 -9.88 -1.43 -1.23
N PHE A 42 -10.75 -1.94 -0.35
CA PHE A 42 -10.44 -3.12 0.46
C PHE A 42 -10.09 -4.34 -0.40
N LEU A 43 -10.86 -4.61 -1.45
CA LEU A 43 -10.59 -5.71 -2.37
C LEU A 43 -9.25 -5.52 -3.10
N THR A 44 -8.98 -4.32 -3.60
CA THR A 44 -7.71 -3.99 -4.27
C THR A 44 -6.52 -4.18 -3.33
N ILE A 45 -6.66 -3.80 -2.06
CA ILE A 45 -5.63 -4.04 -1.04
C ILE A 45 -5.43 -5.53 -0.83
N ALA A 46 -6.51 -6.28 -0.59
CA ALA A 46 -6.44 -7.71 -0.34
C ALA A 46 -5.78 -8.46 -1.50
N VAL A 47 -6.19 -8.17 -2.74
CA VAL A 47 -5.66 -8.84 -3.94
C VAL A 47 -4.25 -8.38 -4.27
N GLY A 48 -3.99 -7.07 -4.37
CA GLY A 48 -2.69 -6.54 -4.79
C GLY A 48 -1.58 -6.86 -3.79
N VAL A 49 -1.84 -6.63 -2.50
CA VAL A 49 -0.88 -6.95 -1.43
C VAL A 49 -0.78 -8.46 -1.23
N GLY A 50 -1.88 -9.21 -1.39
CA GLY A 50 -1.86 -10.66 -1.26
C GLY A 50 -1.06 -11.35 -2.35
N LEU A 51 -1.22 -10.92 -3.61
CA LEU A 51 -0.40 -11.39 -4.74
C LEU A 51 1.09 -11.10 -4.49
N TYR A 52 1.42 -9.88 -4.07
CA TYR A 52 2.80 -9.53 -3.72
C TYR A 52 3.33 -10.31 -2.51
N GLY A 53 2.48 -10.61 -1.53
CA GLY A 53 2.84 -11.47 -0.40
C GLY A 53 3.12 -12.91 -0.81
N ALA A 54 2.39 -13.43 -1.79
CA ALA A 54 2.66 -14.76 -2.33
C ALA A 54 4.07 -14.84 -2.93
N THR A 55 4.52 -13.80 -3.64
CA THR A 55 5.86 -13.79 -4.27
C THR A 55 6.98 -13.67 -3.26
N ILE A 56 6.74 -13.04 -2.12
CA ILE A 56 7.65 -13.06 -0.96
C ILE A 56 7.79 -14.47 -0.40
N GLY A 57 6.68 -15.19 -0.21
CA GLY A 57 6.68 -16.50 0.41
C GLY A 57 7.13 -17.65 -0.49
N ILE A 58 6.99 -17.51 -1.82
CA ILE A 58 7.19 -18.61 -2.78
C ILE A 58 8.61 -19.19 -2.78
N TRP A 59 9.63 -18.40 -2.43
CA TRP A 59 11.01 -18.88 -2.34
C TRP A 59 11.18 -19.98 -1.27
N HIS A 60 10.37 -19.94 -0.21
CA HIS A 60 10.34 -20.98 0.83
C HIS A 60 9.37 -22.13 0.48
N GLY A 61 8.57 -21.99 -0.56
CA GLY A 61 7.59 -22.98 -1.02
C GLY A 61 6.13 -22.51 -0.97
N PRO A 62 5.20 -23.31 -1.53
CA PRO A 62 3.81 -22.91 -1.73
C PRO A 62 3.03 -22.61 -0.44
N ARG A 63 3.31 -23.34 0.64
CA ARG A 63 2.67 -23.13 1.94
C ARG A 63 3.01 -21.76 2.51
N MET A 64 4.28 -21.36 2.42
CA MET A 64 4.72 -20.04 2.84
C MET A 64 4.18 -18.94 1.94
N ALA A 65 4.07 -19.17 0.63
CA ALA A 65 3.39 -18.24 -0.28
C ALA A 65 1.94 -17.97 0.17
N ALA A 66 1.16 -19.02 0.44
CA ALA A 66 -0.22 -18.86 0.90
C ALA A 66 -0.32 -18.13 2.25
N TYR A 67 0.54 -18.49 3.21
CA TYR A 67 0.58 -17.84 4.52
C TYR A 67 0.86 -16.33 4.40
N VAL A 68 1.88 -15.94 3.63
CA VAL A 68 2.27 -14.54 3.46
C VAL A 68 1.25 -13.77 2.62
N ALA A 69 0.62 -14.41 1.63
CA ALA A 69 -0.45 -13.84 0.82
C ALA A 69 -1.66 -13.40 1.65
N LEU A 70 -1.97 -14.11 2.74
CA LEU A 70 -3.02 -13.71 3.68
C LEU A 70 -2.52 -12.72 4.74
N LYS A 71 -1.30 -12.94 5.23
CA LYS A 71 -0.72 -12.17 6.33
C LYS A 71 -0.42 -10.72 5.97
N LEU A 72 0.11 -10.45 4.77
CA LEU A 72 0.45 -9.07 4.40
C LEU A 72 -0.76 -8.14 4.26
N PRO A 73 -1.88 -8.54 3.64
CA PRO A 73 -3.11 -7.76 3.70
C PRO A 73 -3.55 -7.44 5.12
N LEU A 74 -3.47 -8.41 6.05
CA LEU A 74 -3.80 -8.18 7.46
C LEU A 74 -2.88 -7.14 8.11
N VAL A 75 -1.57 -7.22 7.87
CA VAL A 75 -0.60 -6.20 8.32
C VAL A 75 -1.00 -4.82 7.80
N VAL A 76 -1.37 -4.72 6.52
CA VAL A 76 -1.79 -3.45 5.91
C VAL A 76 -3.09 -2.92 6.51
N PHE A 77 -4.09 -3.76 6.75
CA PHE A 77 -5.34 -3.33 7.37
C PHE A 77 -5.17 -2.90 8.83
N LEU A 78 -4.34 -3.60 9.61
CA LEU A 78 -3.97 -3.17 10.96
C LEU A 78 -3.22 -1.83 10.92
N THR A 79 -2.32 -1.67 9.95
CA THR A 79 -1.58 -0.42 9.74
C THR A 79 -2.53 0.73 9.38
N LEU A 80 -3.52 0.48 8.52
CA LEU A 80 -4.56 1.44 8.17
C LEU A 80 -5.43 1.81 9.37
N LEU A 81 -5.78 0.86 10.24
CA LEU A 81 -6.60 1.13 11.42
C LEU A 81 -5.86 2.02 12.43
N VAL A 82 -4.63 1.66 12.78
CA VAL A 82 -3.80 2.42 13.72
C VAL A 82 -3.48 3.81 13.14
N ASN A 83 -3.03 3.87 11.89
CA ASN A 83 -2.72 5.15 11.25
C ASN A 83 -3.96 5.97 10.96
N GLY A 84 -5.09 5.36 10.61
CA GLY A 84 -6.35 6.07 10.42
C GLY A 84 -6.71 6.89 11.65
N PHE A 85 -6.53 6.31 12.83
CA PHE A 85 -6.71 6.99 14.10
C PHE A 85 -5.67 8.10 14.32
N VAL A 86 -4.38 7.76 14.31
CA VAL A 86 -3.29 8.71 14.59
C VAL A 86 -3.26 9.86 13.59
N ASN A 87 -3.32 9.56 12.30
CA ASN A 87 -3.32 10.56 11.23
C ASN A 87 -4.62 11.37 11.20
N GLY A 88 -5.74 10.80 11.63
CA GLY A 88 -6.99 11.53 11.83
C GLY A 88 -6.84 12.64 12.87
N LEU A 89 -6.20 12.35 13.99
CA LEU A 89 -5.88 13.35 15.03
C LEU A 89 -4.87 14.38 14.51
N LEU A 90 -3.79 13.94 13.87
CA LEU A 90 -2.76 14.83 13.32
C LEU A 90 -3.33 15.77 12.25
N ALA A 91 -4.25 15.30 11.41
CA ALA A 91 -4.91 16.11 10.39
C ALA A 91 -5.69 17.29 10.99
N GLN A 92 -6.31 17.09 12.15
CA GLN A 92 -7.01 18.13 12.90
C GLN A 92 -6.03 19.11 13.55
N ILE A 93 -5.00 18.60 14.23
CA ILE A 93 -3.99 19.40 14.92
C ILE A 93 -3.19 20.27 13.93
N LEU A 94 -2.85 19.72 12.76
CA LEU A 94 -2.05 20.41 11.75
C LEU A 94 -2.87 21.34 10.85
N GLY A 95 -4.18 21.49 11.09
CA GLY A 95 -5.04 22.42 10.38
C GLY A 95 -5.23 22.10 8.90
N SER A 96 -5.20 20.80 8.54
CA SER A 96 -5.39 20.37 7.15
C SER A 96 -6.83 20.53 6.63
N GLY A 97 -7.78 20.87 7.51
CA GLY A 97 -9.20 20.98 7.20
C GLY A 97 -9.91 19.63 6.98
N LEU A 98 -9.18 18.51 7.02
CA LEU A 98 -9.73 17.17 6.84
C LEU A 98 -10.34 16.63 8.14
N GLY A 99 -11.61 16.25 8.06
CA GLY A 99 -12.30 15.48 9.09
C GLY A 99 -11.79 14.04 9.18
N PHE A 100 -12.08 13.37 10.30
CA PHE A 100 -11.61 12.00 10.55
C PHE A 100 -12.04 11.00 9.45
N ARG A 101 -13.29 11.11 8.98
CA ARG A 101 -13.83 10.30 7.88
C ARG A 101 -13.07 10.54 6.57
N GLN A 102 -12.72 11.80 6.28
CA GLN A 102 -12.01 12.17 5.07
C GLN A 102 -10.55 11.70 5.14
N THR A 103 -9.89 11.82 6.29
CA THR A 103 -8.55 11.26 6.52
C THR A 103 -8.55 9.74 6.35
N GLY A 104 -9.52 9.03 6.92
CA GLY A 104 -9.67 7.58 6.75
C GLY A 104 -9.86 7.20 5.28
N GLY A 105 -10.72 7.91 4.55
CA GLY A 105 -10.91 7.70 3.11
C GLY A 105 -9.65 7.98 2.30
N ALA A 106 -8.91 9.05 2.63
CA ALA A 106 -7.65 9.41 1.99
C ALA A 106 -6.59 8.32 2.19
N LEU A 107 -6.45 7.82 3.41
CA LEU A 107 -5.53 6.73 3.72
C LEU A 107 -5.95 5.43 3.03
N LEU A 108 -7.24 5.06 3.04
CA LEU A 108 -7.72 3.89 2.32
C LEU A 108 -7.38 3.96 0.83
N MET A 109 -7.53 5.13 0.21
CA MET A 109 -7.12 5.37 -1.18
C MET A 109 -5.59 5.27 -1.38
N ALA A 110 -4.77 5.82 -0.48
CA ALA A 110 -3.32 5.63 -0.53
C ALA A 110 -2.94 4.15 -0.41
N PHE A 111 -3.52 3.40 0.51
CA PHE A 111 -3.25 1.98 0.64
C PHE A 111 -3.72 1.17 -0.59
N ALA A 112 -4.80 1.58 -1.25
CA ALA A 112 -5.20 0.99 -2.53
C ALA A 112 -4.17 1.27 -3.65
N VAL A 113 -3.64 2.50 -3.74
CA VAL A 113 -2.54 2.83 -4.66
C VAL A 113 -1.28 2.03 -4.33
N PHE A 114 -0.92 1.91 -3.06
CA PHE A 114 0.18 1.07 -2.59
C PHE A 114 0.00 -0.37 -3.08
N ALA A 115 -1.20 -0.94 -2.94
CA ALA A 115 -1.53 -2.29 -3.37
C ALA A 115 -1.48 -2.47 -4.89
N LEU A 116 -1.85 -1.46 -5.67
CA LEU A 116 -1.68 -1.48 -7.13
C LEU A 116 -0.19 -1.50 -7.51
N ILE A 117 0.64 -0.70 -6.83
CA ILE A 117 2.09 -0.67 -7.08
C ILE A 117 2.71 -2.02 -6.70
N THR A 118 2.51 -2.50 -5.48
CA THR A 118 3.08 -3.78 -5.03
C THR A 118 2.53 -4.96 -5.82
N GLY A 119 1.22 -4.97 -6.11
CA GLY A 119 0.59 -5.94 -7.00
C GLY A 119 1.25 -5.98 -8.38
N SER A 120 1.54 -4.82 -8.98
CA SER A 120 2.24 -4.73 -10.27
C SER A 120 3.71 -5.19 -10.22
N LEU A 121 4.34 -5.15 -9.04
CA LEU A 121 5.69 -5.66 -8.81
C LEU A 121 5.73 -7.16 -8.54
N SER A 122 4.58 -7.83 -8.42
CA SER A 122 4.49 -9.28 -8.17
C SER A 122 5.19 -10.10 -9.27
N PRO A 123 4.97 -9.88 -10.57
CA PRO A 123 5.66 -10.66 -11.61
C PRO A 123 7.19 -10.54 -11.53
N LEU A 124 7.70 -9.33 -11.27
CA LEU A 124 9.14 -9.08 -11.12
C LEU A 124 9.72 -9.82 -9.92
N THR A 125 9.07 -9.71 -8.77
CA THR A 125 9.53 -10.35 -7.53
C THR A 125 9.39 -11.87 -7.57
N TRP A 126 8.35 -12.38 -8.21
CA TRP A 126 8.21 -13.81 -8.48
C TRP A 126 9.35 -14.32 -9.37
N PHE A 127 9.66 -13.62 -10.47
CA PHE A 127 10.77 -13.97 -11.34
C PHE A 127 12.11 -13.96 -10.59
N LEU A 128 12.34 -12.97 -9.73
CA LEU A 128 13.54 -12.91 -8.89
C LEU A 128 13.63 -14.12 -7.96
N SER A 129 12.55 -14.47 -7.25
CA SER A 129 12.51 -15.64 -6.38
C SER A 129 12.70 -16.97 -7.13
N TRP A 130 12.30 -17.02 -8.40
CA TRP A 130 12.48 -18.19 -9.26
C TRP A 130 13.93 -18.39 -9.73
N ASN A 131 14.71 -17.33 -9.83
CA ASN A 131 16.07 -17.35 -10.39
C ASN A 131 17.18 -17.43 -9.32
N VAL A 132 16.85 -17.39 -8.03
CA VAL A 132 17.83 -17.55 -6.95
C VAL A 132 17.93 -19.01 -6.52
N PRO A 133 19.10 -19.45 -6.00
CA PRO A 133 19.22 -20.78 -5.40
C PRO A 133 18.16 -21.02 -4.32
N GLY A 134 17.73 -22.27 -4.20
CA GLY A 134 16.68 -22.69 -3.27
C GLY A 134 17.05 -22.49 -1.79
N PRO A 135 16.06 -22.61 -0.89
CA PRO A 135 16.25 -22.38 0.55
C PRO A 135 17.17 -23.41 1.22
N ASP A 136 17.48 -24.52 0.57
CA ASP A 136 18.39 -25.57 1.05
C ASP A 136 19.84 -25.40 0.54
N SER A 137 20.11 -24.37 -0.27
CA SER A 137 21.46 -24.14 -0.80
C SER A 137 22.42 -23.62 0.29
N PRO A 138 23.75 -23.83 0.15
CA PRO A 138 24.74 -23.25 1.06
C PRO A 138 24.65 -21.72 1.19
N GLU A 139 24.17 -21.04 0.15
CA GLU A 139 24.01 -19.59 0.06
C GLU A 139 22.67 -19.07 0.57
N ALA A 140 21.76 -19.95 1.03
CA ALA A 140 20.39 -19.59 1.42
C ALA A 140 20.31 -18.43 2.41
N GLY A 141 21.23 -18.37 3.38
CA GLY A 141 21.30 -17.26 4.33
C GLY A 141 21.63 -15.91 3.68
N ALA A 142 22.52 -15.89 2.69
CA ALA A 142 22.86 -14.68 1.94
C ALA A 142 21.71 -14.26 1.02
N ILE A 143 21.06 -15.21 0.35
CA ILE A 143 19.90 -14.97 -0.52
C ILE A 143 18.74 -14.40 0.29
N HIS A 144 18.41 -15.02 1.42
CA HIS A 144 17.33 -14.55 2.31
C HIS A 144 17.53 -13.09 2.73
N ARG A 145 18.75 -12.69 3.14
CA ARG A 145 19.05 -11.30 3.48
C ARG A 145 18.87 -10.34 2.30
N ARG A 146 19.30 -10.75 1.09
CA ARG A 146 19.12 -9.93 -0.13
C ARG A 146 17.64 -9.77 -0.46
N LEU A 147 16.88 -10.86 -0.44
CA LEU A 147 15.43 -10.83 -0.66
C LEU A 147 14.73 -9.91 0.34
N LEU A 148 15.08 -10.02 1.63
CA LEU A 148 14.52 -9.17 2.68
C LEU A 148 14.77 -7.68 2.39
N VAL A 149 16.01 -7.30 2.05
CA VAL A 149 16.35 -5.91 1.72
C VAL A 149 15.59 -5.44 0.47
N ILE A 150 15.57 -6.24 -0.60
CA ILE A 150 14.88 -5.91 -1.85
C ILE A 150 13.38 -5.67 -1.59
N HIS A 151 12.70 -6.60 -0.93
CA HIS A 151 11.27 -6.46 -0.65
C HIS A 151 10.98 -5.27 0.26
N THR A 152 11.84 -5.02 1.26
CA THR A 152 11.72 -3.86 2.16
C THR A 152 11.82 -2.56 1.38
N VAL A 153 12.78 -2.43 0.47
CA VAL A 153 12.95 -1.24 -0.39
C VAL A 153 11.74 -1.06 -1.30
N LEU A 154 11.25 -2.11 -1.94
CA LEU A 154 10.08 -2.04 -2.83
C LEU A 154 8.81 -1.62 -2.07
N ILE A 155 8.59 -2.18 -0.88
CA ILE A 155 7.46 -1.80 -0.01
C ILE A 155 7.59 -0.34 0.44
N ALA A 156 8.76 0.09 0.89
CA ALA A 156 8.99 1.47 1.31
C ALA A 156 8.77 2.45 0.16
N PHE A 157 9.29 2.13 -1.04
CA PHE A 157 9.07 2.92 -2.25
C PHE A 157 7.57 3.05 -2.59
N ALA A 158 6.85 1.93 -2.64
CA ALA A 158 5.41 1.93 -2.91
C ALA A 158 4.65 2.77 -1.87
N GLY A 159 5.03 2.68 -0.59
CA GLY A 159 4.46 3.46 0.50
C GLY A 159 4.64 4.96 0.27
N VAL A 160 5.87 5.41 0.02
CA VAL A 160 6.19 6.81 -0.25
C VAL A 160 5.42 7.35 -1.47
N VAL A 161 5.44 6.61 -2.59
CA VAL A 161 4.75 7.03 -3.82
C VAL A 161 3.24 7.16 -3.60
N SER A 162 2.63 6.21 -2.89
CA SER A 162 1.19 6.21 -2.64
C SER A 162 0.72 7.42 -1.83
N VAL A 163 1.45 7.79 -0.77
CA VAL A 163 1.12 8.97 0.06
C VAL A 163 1.37 10.26 -0.72
N ARG A 164 2.44 10.33 -1.52
CA ARG A 164 2.73 11.51 -2.37
C ARG A 164 1.60 11.79 -3.37
N LYS A 165 0.91 10.76 -3.89
CA LYS A 165 -0.24 10.95 -4.78
C LYS A 165 -1.42 11.65 -4.11
N LEU A 166 -1.51 11.64 -2.78
CA LEU A 166 -2.53 12.39 -2.04
C LEU A 166 -2.21 13.88 -1.91
N HIS A 167 -1.03 14.34 -2.33
CA HIS A 167 -0.61 15.73 -2.09
C HIS A 167 -1.61 16.75 -2.64
N GLY A 168 -2.09 16.56 -3.87
CA GLY A 168 -3.08 17.45 -4.47
C GLY A 168 -4.40 17.50 -3.70
N ILE A 169 -4.86 16.35 -3.19
CA ILE A 169 -6.08 16.27 -2.39
C ILE A 169 -5.90 16.98 -1.06
N VAL A 170 -4.83 16.66 -0.31
CA VAL A 170 -4.59 17.31 0.99
C VAL A 170 -4.44 18.83 0.82
N THR A 171 -3.82 19.27 -0.28
CA THR A 171 -3.71 20.70 -0.60
C THR A 171 -5.06 21.34 -0.89
N ALA A 172 -5.98 20.65 -1.56
CA ALA A 172 -7.31 21.17 -1.87
C ALA A 172 -8.19 21.40 -0.62
N PHE A 173 -7.97 20.64 0.46
CA PHE A 173 -8.69 20.80 1.72
C PHE A 173 -7.96 21.68 2.74
N SER A 174 -6.64 21.86 2.60
CA SER A 174 -5.84 22.64 3.53
C SER A 174 -5.92 24.13 3.22
N GLY A 175 -6.08 24.96 4.26
CA GLY A 175 -6.03 26.42 4.13
C GLY A 175 -4.66 26.97 3.69
N SER A 176 -3.60 26.15 3.71
CA SER A 176 -2.28 26.53 3.20
C SER A 176 -1.46 25.34 2.68
N ARG A 177 -0.56 25.59 1.73
CA ARG A 177 0.40 24.59 1.23
C ARG A 177 1.34 24.06 2.32
N ALA A 178 1.67 24.89 3.32
CA ALA A 178 2.51 24.49 4.44
C ALA A 178 1.82 23.46 5.35
N ALA A 179 0.54 23.69 5.66
CA ALA A 179 -0.29 22.75 6.44
C ALA A 179 -0.44 21.41 5.69
N ALA A 180 -0.68 21.46 4.38
CA ALA A 180 -0.77 20.25 3.56
C ALA A 180 0.53 19.43 3.59
N ARG A 181 1.69 20.09 3.42
CA ARG A 181 3.00 19.44 3.45
C ARG A 181 3.30 18.80 4.81
N ARG A 182 3.05 19.52 5.91
CA ARG A 182 3.25 19.00 7.27
C ARG A 182 2.37 17.78 7.53
N THR A 183 1.11 17.83 7.09
CA THR A 183 0.16 16.71 7.21
C THR A 183 0.65 15.48 6.45
N LEU A 184 1.11 15.64 5.20
CA LEU A 184 1.64 14.53 4.42
C LEU A 184 2.91 13.93 5.01
N ILE A 185 3.82 14.77 5.51
CA ILE A 185 5.04 14.28 6.19
C ILE A 185 4.66 13.49 7.44
N ALA A 186 3.71 14.02 8.24
CA ALA A 186 3.22 13.36 9.43
C ALA A 186 2.56 12.00 9.10
N TRP A 187 1.74 11.96 8.05
CA TRP A 187 1.11 10.72 7.58
C TRP A 187 2.12 9.71 7.07
N LEU A 188 3.14 10.15 6.32
CA LEU A 188 4.21 9.29 5.84
C LEU A 188 5.01 8.71 7.02
N ALA A 189 5.36 9.55 8.00
CA ALA A 189 6.08 9.14 9.19
C ALA A 189 5.25 8.14 10.03
N GLY A 190 3.97 8.44 10.26
CA GLY A 190 3.05 7.54 10.96
C GLY A 190 2.92 6.20 10.24
N ASN A 191 2.70 6.22 8.92
CA ASN A 191 2.58 5.01 8.11
C ASN A 191 3.84 4.15 8.15
N LEU A 192 5.02 4.77 8.02
CA LEU A 192 6.30 4.06 8.08
C LEU A 192 6.55 3.47 9.48
N PHE A 193 6.31 4.26 10.52
CA PHE A 193 6.51 3.84 11.91
C PHE A 193 5.58 2.69 12.29
N ALA A 194 4.26 2.88 12.14
CA ALA A 194 3.28 1.85 12.50
C ALA A 194 3.44 0.59 11.64
N GLY A 195 3.73 0.74 10.34
CA GLY A 195 4.03 -0.38 9.46
C GLY A 195 5.24 -1.19 9.94
N ALA A 196 6.31 -0.51 10.37
CA ALA A 196 7.50 -1.16 10.94
C ALA A 196 7.19 -1.88 12.27
N GLN A 197 6.43 -1.25 13.17
CA GLN A 197 6.07 -1.85 14.47
C GLN A 197 5.16 -3.07 14.31
N ILE A 198 4.09 -2.96 13.51
CA ILE A 198 3.19 -4.08 13.23
C ILE A 198 3.96 -5.19 12.51
N GLY A 199 4.83 -4.82 11.57
CA GLY A 199 5.70 -5.75 10.88
C GLY A 199 6.61 -6.53 11.83
N PHE A 200 7.20 -5.85 12.82
CA PHE A 200 8.04 -6.44 13.86
C PHE A 200 7.28 -7.38 14.77
N LEU A 201 6.10 -6.97 15.24
CA LEU A 201 5.22 -7.74 16.13
C LEU A 201 4.71 -9.02 15.46
N LEU A 202 4.47 -8.98 14.15
CA LEU A 202 3.99 -10.11 13.37
C LEU A 202 5.12 -10.91 12.72
N ARG A 203 6.37 -10.80 13.17
CA ARG A 203 7.45 -11.66 12.65
C ARG A 203 7.20 -13.14 13.03
N PRO A 204 7.62 -14.09 12.18
CA PRO A 204 8.26 -13.90 10.88
C PRO A 204 7.24 -13.54 9.78
N ILE A 205 7.56 -12.50 9.00
CA ILE A 205 6.84 -12.18 7.75
C ILE A 205 7.48 -12.90 6.57
N PHE A 206 8.81 -12.94 6.57
CA PHE A 206 9.64 -13.75 5.69
C PHE A 206 10.00 -15.02 6.47
N GLY A 207 9.84 -16.21 5.87
CA GLY A 207 10.20 -17.47 6.53
C GLY A 207 11.67 -17.49 6.97
N THR A 208 12.03 -18.34 7.93
CA THR A 208 13.45 -18.56 8.26
C THR A 208 14.00 -19.70 7.42
N PRO A 209 15.19 -19.55 6.81
CA PRO A 209 15.88 -20.70 6.24
C PRO A 209 16.08 -21.71 7.38
N LYS A 210 15.69 -22.97 7.17
CA LYS A 210 15.76 -24.13 8.10
C LYS A 210 14.54 -24.49 8.95
N VAL A 211 13.38 -23.84 8.79
CA VAL A 211 12.15 -24.32 9.45
C VAL A 211 11.07 -24.51 8.38
N GLY A 212 10.95 -25.75 7.89
CA GLY A 212 9.82 -26.24 7.09
C GLY A 212 8.65 -26.66 7.96
#